data_AF-A0A1W9R495-F1
#
_entry.id   AF-A0A1W9R495-F1
#
_cell.length_a   1.000
_cell.length_b   1.000
_cell.length_c   1.000
_cell.angle_alpha   90.00
_cell.angle_beta   90.00
_cell.angle_gamma   90.00
#
_symmetry.space_group_name_H-M   'P 1'
#
loop_
_entity.id
_entity.type
_entity.pdbx_description
1 polymer ?
#
loop_
_entity_poly.entity_id
_entity_poly.type
_entity_poly.pdbx_seq_one_letter_code
_entity_poly.pdbx_strand_id
1 'polypeptide(L)'
;MKNLARITEIIKIEPFKITCRWTTGEIRVIDFKPEFEKWQKSNNKLLLQLEVYEKFENVTIKDGTLQWYSVSVTFTDLDGNHNTQPLDLDPDNLYQQSKPISLYRLVLNNRIMEQEYAMI
;
A
#
# COMPACT_ATOMS: atom_id res chain seq x y z
N MET A 1 -10.21 15.12 -18.69
CA MET A 1 -9.62 15.24 -17.34
C MET A 1 -8.90 13.94 -17.03
N LYS A 2 -7.60 13.96 -16.74
CA LYS A 2 -6.89 12.74 -16.31
C LYS A 2 -7.38 12.42 -14.89
N ASN A 3 -8.10 11.33 -14.72
CA ASN A 3 -8.55 10.91 -13.40
C ASN A 3 -7.30 10.51 -12.58
N LEU A 4 -7.11 11.12 -11.42
CA LEU A 4 -5.98 10.78 -10.55
C LEU A 4 -6.28 9.43 -9.89
N ALA A 5 -5.30 8.52 -9.95
CA ALA A 5 -5.47 7.18 -9.41
C ALA A 5 -5.56 7.26 -7.88
N ARG A 6 -6.66 6.76 -7.32
CA ARG A 6 -6.88 6.68 -5.87
C ARG A 6 -7.18 5.27 -5.46
N ILE A 7 -6.74 4.87 -4.28
CA ILE A 7 -7.00 3.54 -3.74
C ILE A 7 -8.45 3.48 -3.27
N THR A 8 -9.19 2.48 -3.74
CA THR A 8 -10.58 2.26 -3.37
C THR A 8 -10.77 1.08 -2.43
N GLU A 9 -9.84 0.12 -2.45
CA GLU A 9 -9.93 -1.12 -1.67
C GLU A 9 -8.54 -1.70 -1.43
N ILE A 10 -8.28 -2.19 -0.20
CA ILE A 10 -7.14 -3.06 0.11
C ILE A 10 -7.65 -4.50 -0.04
N ILE A 11 -7.09 -5.23 -0.99
CA ILE A 11 -7.48 -6.61 -1.30
C ILE A 11 -6.69 -7.60 -0.45
N LYS A 12 -5.40 -7.34 -0.25
CA LYS A 12 -4.51 -8.24 0.49
C LYS A 12 -3.35 -7.47 1.11
N ILE A 13 -3.03 -7.83 2.35
CA ILE A 13 -1.81 -7.41 3.05
C ILE A 13 -0.94 -8.66 3.22
N GLU A 14 0.29 -8.58 2.76
CA GLU A 14 1.34 -9.57 2.95
C GLU A 14 2.54 -8.89 3.60
N PRO A 15 3.55 -9.63 4.10
CA PRO A 15 4.77 -9.01 4.62
C PRO A 15 5.37 -7.99 3.65
N PHE A 16 5.20 -6.71 4.00
CA PHE A 16 5.67 -5.53 3.27
C PHE A 16 5.16 -5.38 1.84
N LYS A 17 4.00 -5.98 1.54
CA LYS A 17 3.29 -5.82 0.28
C LYS A 17 1.82 -5.55 0.50
N ILE A 18 1.26 -4.64 -0.28
CA ILE A 18 -0.17 -4.33 -0.23
C ILE A 18 -0.73 -4.41 -1.64
N THR A 19 -1.76 -5.23 -1.82
CA THR A 19 -2.51 -5.32 -3.07
C THR A 19 -3.76 -4.45 -2.95
N CYS A 20 -3.92 -3.51 -3.87
CA CYS A 20 -5.00 -2.53 -3.86
C CYS A 20 -5.77 -2.50 -5.18
N ARG A 21 -7.06 -2.19 -5.09
CA ARG A 21 -7.87 -1.72 -6.22
C ARG A 21 -7.77 -0.20 -6.32
N TRP A 22 -7.71 0.32 -7.54
CA TRP A 22 -7.62 1.74 -7.84
C TRP A 22 -8.88 2.25 -8.55
N THR A 23 -9.13 3.57 -8.49
CA THR A 23 -10.20 4.25 -9.25
C THR A 23 -10.08 4.08 -10.77
N THR A 24 -8.90 3.70 -11.27
CA THR A 24 -8.67 3.34 -12.67
C THR A 24 -9.26 1.97 -13.04
N GLY A 25 -9.71 1.19 -12.06
CA GLY A 25 -10.17 -0.20 -12.21
C GLY A 25 -9.05 -1.23 -12.10
N GLU A 26 -7.78 -0.80 -12.09
CA GLU A 26 -6.64 -1.70 -11.97
C GLU A 26 -6.50 -2.27 -10.56
N ILE A 27 -6.00 -3.50 -10.50
CA ILE A 27 -5.50 -4.13 -9.28
C ILE A 27 -3.97 -4.12 -9.36
N ARG A 28 -3.32 -3.53 -8.36
CA ARG A 28 -1.87 -3.32 -8.35
C ARG A 28 -1.29 -3.68 -7.00
N VAL A 29 -0.05 -4.16 -7.01
CA VAL A 29 0.72 -4.51 -5.82
C VAL A 29 1.75 -3.41 -5.57
N ILE A 30 1.79 -2.90 -4.35
CA ILE A 30 2.84 -2.03 -3.84
C ILE A 30 3.80 -2.90 -3.03
N ASP A 31 5.05 -3.02 -3.46
CA ASP A 31 6.13 -3.69 -2.73
C ASP A 31 6.97 -2.64 -2.01
N PHE A 32 6.97 -2.66 -0.68
CA PHE A 32 7.63 -1.65 0.14
C PHE A 32 9.11 -1.94 0.38
N LYS A 33 9.61 -3.15 0.09
CA LYS A 33 11.03 -3.48 0.31
C LYS A 33 11.99 -2.53 -0.41
N PRO A 34 11.80 -2.20 -1.70
CA PRO A 34 12.66 -1.22 -2.37
C PRO A 34 12.55 0.19 -1.78
N GLU A 35 11.41 0.55 -1.18
CA GLU A 35 11.20 1.85 -0.56
C GLU A 35 11.93 1.97 0.77
N PHE A 36 11.93 0.91 1.57
CA PHE A 36 12.73 0.81 2.79
C PHE A 36 14.21 1.05 2.54
N GLU A 37 14.79 0.44 1.49
CA GLU A 37 16.18 0.70 1.10
C GLU A 37 16.45 2.17 0.73
N LYS A 38 15.50 2.82 0.04
CA LYS A 38 15.61 4.25 -0.32
C LYS A 38 15.53 5.13 0.92
N TRP A 39 14.59 4.85 1.82
CA TRP A 39 14.40 5.60 3.07
C TRP A 39 15.56 5.41 4.04
N GLN A 40 16.19 4.24 4.03
CA GLN A 40 17.42 3.99 4.78
C GLN A 40 18.56 4.87 4.27
N LYS A 41 18.74 4.96 2.95
CA LYS A 41 19.77 5.81 2.32
C LYS A 41 19.57 7.30 2.60
N SER A 42 18.32 7.75 2.70
CA SER A 42 17.98 9.14 3.05
C SER A 42 17.85 9.38 4.57
N ASN A 43 18.11 8.36 5.40
CA ASN A 43 17.97 8.41 6.86
C ASN A 43 16.58 8.88 7.32
N ASN A 44 15.53 8.51 6.60
CA ASN A 44 14.14 8.87 6.92
C ASN A 44 13.59 7.95 8.02
N LYS A 45 13.97 8.24 9.27
CA LYS A 45 13.58 7.46 10.46
C LYS A 45 12.06 7.32 10.65
N LEU A 46 11.28 8.29 10.18
CA LEU A 46 9.83 8.26 10.29
C LEU A 46 9.24 7.15 9.41
N LEU A 47 9.59 7.13 8.13
CA LEU A 47 9.06 6.14 7.19
C LEU A 47 9.60 4.74 7.46
N LEU A 48 10.83 4.63 7.97
CA LEU A 48 11.43 3.35 8.39
C LEU A 48 10.67 2.67 9.55
N GLN A 49 9.77 3.36 10.26
CA GLN A 49 8.90 2.70 11.23
C GLN A 49 7.97 1.66 10.59
N LEU A 50 7.73 1.75 9.28
CA LEU A 50 6.94 0.79 8.51
C LEU A 50 7.70 -0.52 8.21
N GLU A 51 9.01 -0.60 8.51
CA GLU A 51 9.74 -1.88 8.46
C GLU A 51 9.33 -2.84 9.59
N VAL A 52 8.70 -2.32 10.65
CA VAL A 52 8.12 -3.14 11.72
C VAL A 52 6.77 -3.67 11.23
N TYR A 53 6.69 -4.99 11.01
CA TYR A 53 5.53 -5.61 10.37
C TYR A 53 4.23 -5.36 11.14
N GLU A 54 4.27 -5.39 12.48
CA GLU A 54 3.11 -5.11 13.33
C GLU A 54 2.57 -3.69 13.13
N LYS A 55 3.44 -2.74 12.80
CA LYS A 55 3.01 -1.38 12.42
C LYS A 55 2.48 -1.39 10.98
N PHE A 56 3.17 -2.06 10.07
CA PHE A 56 2.83 -2.13 8.65
C PHE A 56 1.46 -2.74 8.38
N GLU A 57 1.10 -3.82 9.06
CA GLU A 57 -0.13 -4.56 8.79
C GLU A 57 -1.40 -3.80 9.21
N ASN A 58 -1.28 -2.79 10.08
CA ASN A 58 -2.37 -1.93 10.53
C ASN A 58 -2.71 -0.80 9.53
N VAL A 59 -2.46 -1.01 8.24
CA VAL A 59 -2.76 -0.07 7.16
C VAL A 59 -4.27 0.06 6.93
N THR A 60 -4.72 1.27 6.66
CA THR A 60 -6.11 1.59 6.30
C THR A 60 -6.15 2.51 5.08
N ILE A 61 -7.34 2.70 4.50
CA ILE A 61 -7.55 3.69 3.44
C ILE A 61 -8.15 4.96 4.07
N LYS A 62 -7.54 6.11 3.76
CA LYS A 62 -8.10 7.44 4.05
C LYS A 62 -7.90 8.34 2.83
N ASP A 63 -8.95 9.04 2.42
CA ASP A 63 -8.92 10.04 1.34
C ASP A 63 -8.28 9.53 0.03
N GLY A 64 -8.47 8.24 -0.27
CA GLY A 64 -7.96 7.60 -1.48
C GLY A 64 -6.48 7.22 -1.45
N THR A 65 -5.86 7.17 -0.26
CA THR A 65 -4.48 6.69 -0.06
C THR A 65 -4.34 5.75 1.15
N LEU A 66 -3.15 5.18 1.34
CA LEU A 66 -2.80 4.34 2.49
C LEU A 66 -2.38 5.19 3.69
N GLN A 67 -2.90 4.84 4.86
CA GLN A 67 -2.63 5.50 6.13
C GLN A 67 -2.37 4.48 7.26
N TRP A 68 -1.41 4.77 8.13
CA TRP A 68 -1.02 3.98 9.29
C TRP A 68 -1.21 4.75 10.59
N TYR A 69 -2.19 4.35 11.40
CA TYR A 69 -2.46 4.98 12.70
C TYR A 69 -1.38 4.71 13.75
N SER A 70 -0.63 3.62 13.61
CA SER A 70 0.48 3.24 14.52
C SER A 70 1.76 4.05 14.30
N VAL A 71 1.79 4.92 13.29
CA VAL A 71 2.91 5.81 12.99
C VAL A 71 2.38 7.23 12.90
N SER A 72 2.93 8.15 13.69
CA SER A 72 2.46 9.54 13.74
C SER A 72 3.52 10.49 13.19
N VAL A 73 3.05 11.51 12.48
CA VAL A 73 3.84 12.60 11.94
C VAL A 73 3.48 13.87 12.71
N THR A 74 4.48 14.55 13.25
CA THR A 74 4.31 15.85 13.88
C THR A 74 4.92 16.93 13.01
N PHE A 75 4.17 18.00 12.77
CA PHE A 75 4.61 19.14 11.97
C PHE A 75 4.04 20.43 12.55
N THR A 76 4.68 21.54 12.20
CA THR A 76 4.20 22.88 12.53
C THR A 76 3.46 23.43 11.32
N ASP A 77 2.23 23.89 11.50
CA ASP A 77 1.46 24.53 10.43
C ASP A 77 1.91 25.98 10.18
N LEU A 78 1.24 26.66 9.25
CA LEU A 78 1.55 28.04 8.88
C LEU A 78 1.23 29.05 9.99
N ASP A 79 0.36 28.68 10.92
CA ASP A 79 -0.04 29.51 12.06
C ASP A 79 0.86 29.26 13.30
N GLY A 80 1.84 28.35 13.18
CA GLY A 80 2.77 28.00 14.25
C GLY A 80 2.25 26.92 15.20
N ASN A 81 1.10 26.30 14.93
CA ASN A 81 0.58 25.23 15.78
C ASN A 81 1.25 23.90 15.47
N HIS A 82 1.51 23.13 16.53
CA HIS A 82 1.98 21.76 16.41
C HIS A 82 0.80 20.81 16.19
N ASN A 83 0.81 20.13 15.05
CA ASN A 83 -0.19 19.16 14.68
C ASN A 83 0.43 17.76 14.63
N THR A 84 -0.35 16.76 15.04
CA THR A 84 0.03 15.34 14.94
C THR A 84 -1.05 14.60 14.18
N GLN A 85 -0.66 13.88 13.14
CA GLN A 85 -1.57 13.05 12.36
C GLN A 85 -0.97 11.66 12.07
N PRO A 86 -1.81 10.65 11.80
CA PRO A 86 -1.35 9.38 11.26
C PRO A 86 -0.52 9.58 9.99
N LEU A 87 0.50 8.73 9.80
CA LEU A 87 1.29 8.72 8.58
C LEU A 87 0.43 8.25 7.42
N ASP A 88 0.30 9.09 6.39
CA ASP A 88 -0.15 8.70 5.07
C ASP A 88 0.99 8.82 4.05
N LEU A 89 0.79 8.22 2.88
CA LEU A 89 1.71 8.33 1.77
C LEU A 89 1.01 8.94 0.57
N ASP A 90 1.76 9.64 -0.28
CA ASP A 90 1.21 10.24 -1.49
C ASP A 90 0.66 9.14 -2.44
N PRO A 91 -0.64 9.18 -2.78
CA PRO A 91 -1.26 8.16 -3.64
C PRO A 91 -0.67 8.15 -5.06
N ASP A 92 -0.18 9.27 -5.58
CA ASP A 92 0.42 9.34 -6.91
C ASP A 92 1.79 8.65 -6.89
N ASN A 93 2.57 8.82 -5.82
CA ASN A 93 3.82 8.09 -5.63
C ASN A 93 3.56 6.58 -5.45
N LEU A 94 2.60 6.19 -4.62
CA LEU A 94 2.20 4.79 -4.47
C LEU A 94 1.78 4.16 -5.81
N TYR A 95 1.04 4.89 -6.63
CA TYR A 95 0.61 4.42 -7.94
C TYR A 95 1.80 4.18 -8.87
N GLN A 96 2.74 5.12 -8.94
CA GLN A 96 3.96 5.01 -9.76
C GLN A 96 4.84 3.84 -9.36
N GLN A 97 4.95 3.58 -8.06
CA GLN A 97 5.77 2.50 -7.50
C GLN A 97 5.11 1.13 -7.65
N SER A 98 3.78 1.08 -7.60
CA SER A 98 3.02 -0.16 -7.73
C SER A 98 3.15 -0.79 -9.12
N LYS A 99 2.84 -2.09 -9.19
CA LYS A 99 2.89 -2.90 -10.40
C LYS A 99 1.56 -3.62 -10.63
N PRO A 100 1.08 -3.79 -11.88
CA PRO A 100 -0.12 -4.58 -12.15
C PRO A 100 -0.02 -5.97 -11.52
N ILE A 101 -1.12 -6.46 -10.94
CA ILE A 101 -1.15 -7.77 -10.29
C ILE A 101 -0.77 -8.92 -11.24
N SER A 102 -0.95 -8.75 -12.55
CA SER A 102 -0.56 -9.73 -13.58
C SER A 102 0.93 -10.04 -13.63
N LEU A 103 1.78 -9.15 -13.09
CA LEU A 103 3.23 -9.40 -12.95
C LEU A 103 3.55 -10.32 -11.77
N TYR A 104 2.60 -10.54 -10.87
CA TYR A 104 2.73 -11.46 -9.75
C TYR A 104 2.06 -12.76 -10.17
N ARG A 105 2.78 -13.88 -9.96
CA ARG A 105 2.22 -15.20 -10.20
C ARG A 105 1.06 -15.38 -9.23
N LEU A 106 -0.17 -15.27 -9.74
CA LEU A 106 -1.35 -15.71 -9.02
C LEU A 106 -1.15 -17.21 -8.78
N VAL A 107 -0.82 -17.58 -7.55
CA VAL A 107 -1.06 -18.95 -7.11
C VAL A 107 -2.59 -19.04 -7.01
N LEU A 108 -3.23 -19.35 -8.12
CA LEU A 108 -4.60 -19.82 -8.12
C LEU A 108 -4.58 -21.04 -7.19
N ASN A 109 -5.22 -20.93 -6.03
CA ASN A 109 -5.53 -22.12 -5.25
C ASN A 109 -6.30 -23.05 -6.18
N ASN A 110 -5.72 -24.20 -6.52
CA ASN A 110 -6.24 -25.20 -7.47
C ASN A 110 -7.61 -25.82 -7.09
N ARG A 111 -8.38 -25.22 -6.17
CA ARG A 111 -9.65 -25.74 -5.68
C ARG A 111 -10.82 -25.66 -6.66
N ILE A 112 -10.66 -24.99 -7.82
CA ILE A 112 -11.75 -24.85 -8.79
C ILE A 112 -11.56 -25.77 -10.02
N MET A 113 -10.35 -26.25 -10.32
CA MET A 113 -10.13 -27.08 -11.53
C MET A 113 -10.39 -28.58 -11.34
N GLU A 114 -10.53 -29.08 -10.10
CA GLU A 114 -10.80 -30.50 -9.86
C GLU A 114 -12.30 -30.87 -9.99
N GLN A 115 -13.23 -29.89 -10.02
CA GLN A 115 -14.65 -30.18 -10.20
C GLN A 115 -15.09 -30.32 -11.66
N GLU A 116 -14.35 -29.75 -12.62
CA GLU A 116 -14.71 -29.83 -14.04
C GLU A 116 -14.10 -31.03 -14.79
N TYR A 117 -13.02 -31.63 -14.28
CA TYR A 117 -12.41 -32.84 -14.87
C TYR A 117 -12.89 -34.16 -14.27
N ALA A 118 -13.72 -34.13 -13.23
CA ALA A 118 -14.30 -35.34 -12.62
C ALA A 118 -15.63 -35.79 -13.28
N MET A 119 -16.05 -35.15 -14.39
CA MET A 119 -17.26 -35.50 -15.15
C MET A 119 -16.98 -35.88 -16.62
N ILE A 120 -15.84 -36.52 -16.90
CA ILE A 120 -15.59 -37.16 -18.21
C ILE A 120 -15.10 -38.58 -18.01
#